data_AF-A0A925NMU2-F1
#
_entry.id   AF-A0A925NMU2-F1
#
_cell.length_a   1.000
_cell.length_b   1.000
_cell.length_c   1.000
_cell.angle_alpha   90.00
_cell.angle_beta   90.00
_cell.angle_gamma   90.00
#
_symmetry.space_group_name_H-M   'P 1'
#
loop_
_entity.id
_entity.type
_entity.pdbx_description
1 polymer ?
#
loop_
_entity_poly.entity_id
_entity_poly.type
_entity_poly.pdbx_seq_one_letter_code
_entity_poly.pdbx_strand_id
1 'polypeptide(L)'
;MYVWHDGVKVVCYKLGCQFLTKAPDWKVLCYREPEKLEWIGLIDQFTGKVIANPFATAQPRQEPVAIGTTKYCGLNCTTYQAEQGSKDLLYAANEIPVAPQVANFLSRLYSTSNLSHIPVYRIIDRGKALTAHREQSLKDAIRITATTDVRTGHIVKLQTNSCQKIPFSAKYCESPTGFKRTKDIIDVSYSSNQRDDIKDVFNEIGFKTNAKPVKDKQTQRPKQSER
;
A
#
# COMPACT_ATOMS: atom_id res chain seq x y z
N MET A 1 -1.22 16.95 -3.56
CA MET A 1 0.17 16.60 -3.18
C MET A 1 1.03 17.81 -3.45
N TYR A 2 1.93 18.15 -2.52
CA TYR A 2 2.90 19.23 -2.67
C TYR A 2 4.28 18.61 -2.62
N VAL A 3 5.11 18.88 -3.62
CA VAL A 3 6.47 18.34 -3.73
C VAL A 3 7.43 19.51 -3.89
N TRP A 4 8.55 19.46 -3.17
CA TRP A 4 9.67 20.38 -3.33
C TRP A 4 10.97 19.58 -3.22
N HIS A 5 12.12 20.24 -3.43
CA HIS A 5 13.42 19.57 -3.46
C HIS A 5 13.65 18.69 -2.23
N ASP A 6 13.44 19.26 -1.05
CA ASP A 6 13.78 18.64 0.24
C ASP A 6 12.58 18.06 0.99
N GLY A 7 11.49 17.72 0.30
CA GLY A 7 10.34 17.11 0.96
C GLY A 7 9.06 17.05 0.16
N VAL A 8 8.07 16.43 0.80
CA VAL A 8 6.76 16.19 0.20
C VAL A 8 5.68 16.14 1.26
N LYS A 9 4.52 16.72 0.92
CA LYS A 9 3.27 16.63 1.68
C LYS A 9 2.18 15.99 0.83
N VAL A 10 1.56 14.94 1.34
CA VAL A 10 0.44 14.25 0.68
C VAL A 10 -0.78 14.32 1.56
N VAL A 11 -1.89 14.81 1.01
CA VAL A 11 -3.20 14.75 1.65
C VAL A 11 -3.96 13.58 1.06
N CYS A 12 -4.30 12.58 1.88
CA CYS A 12 -5.04 11.40 1.46
C CYS A 12 -6.50 11.52 1.92
N TYR A 13 -7.35 12.14 1.11
CA TYR A 13 -8.76 12.34 1.45
C TYR A 13 -9.51 11.04 1.72
N LYS A 14 -9.20 9.98 0.96
CA LYS A 14 -9.84 8.66 1.13
C LYS A 14 -9.60 8.05 2.51
N LEU A 15 -8.40 8.26 3.07
CA LEU A 15 -8.04 7.77 4.39
C LEU A 15 -8.31 8.81 5.48
N GLY A 16 -8.53 10.08 5.12
CA GLY A 16 -8.70 11.18 6.08
C GLY A 16 -7.41 11.54 6.82
N CYS A 17 -6.24 11.16 6.29
CA CYS A 17 -4.94 11.43 6.89
C CYS A 17 -4.04 12.23 5.95
N GLN A 18 -3.04 12.88 6.53
CA GLN A 18 -2.01 13.63 5.83
C GLN A 18 -0.65 13.01 6.13
N PHE A 19 0.27 13.15 5.18
CA PHE A 19 1.64 12.68 5.27
C PHE A 19 2.59 13.83 5.00
N LEU A 20 3.67 13.90 5.77
CA LEU A 20 4.77 14.84 5.60
C LEU A 20 6.09 14.09 5.77
N THR A 21 7.00 14.25 4.82
CA THR A 21 8.41 13.86 4.99
C THR A 21 9.31 14.91 4.37
N LYS A 22 10.41 15.26 5.04
CA LYS A 22 11.30 16.33 4.61
C LYS A 22 12.69 16.19 5.23
N ALA A 23 13.66 16.89 4.66
CA ALA A 23 14.98 17.05 5.26
C ALA A 23 14.91 17.83 6.59
N PRO A 24 15.92 17.66 7.48
CA PRO A 24 17.06 16.76 7.35
C PRO A 24 16.81 15.34 7.89
N ASP A 25 15.74 15.13 8.66
CA ASP A 25 15.53 13.88 9.41
C ASP A 25 14.85 12.78 8.59
N TRP A 26 14.18 13.15 7.49
CA TRP A 26 13.51 12.22 6.57
C TRP A 26 12.54 11.26 7.26
N LYS A 27 11.98 11.67 8.40
CA LYS A 27 10.94 10.90 9.07
C LYS A 27 9.64 11.05 8.29
N VAL A 28 8.80 10.02 8.37
CA VAL A 28 7.44 10.06 7.85
C VAL A 28 6.52 10.40 9.00
N LEU A 29 5.93 11.58 8.93
CA LEU A 29 4.85 12.01 9.81
C LEU A 29 3.51 11.70 9.13
N CYS A 30 2.72 10.84 9.74
CA CYS A 30 1.32 10.61 9.38
C CYS A 30 0.43 11.23 10.46
N TYR A 31 -0.58 12.00 10.09
CA TYR A 31 -1.49 12.61 11.06
C TYR A 31 -2.93 12.69 10.56
N ARG A 32 -3.87 12.59 11.49
CA ARG A 32 -5.31 12.75 11.27
C ARG A 32 -5.79 13.95 12.06
N GLU A 33 -6.18 14.98 11.33
CA GLU A 33 -6.50 16.29 11.93
C GLU A 33 -7.75 16.30 12.83
N PRO A 34 -8.87 15.63 12.47
CA PRO A 34 -10.05 15.57 13.34
C PRO A 34 -9.80 14.89 14.69
N GLU A 35 -9.00 13.82 14.72
CA GLU A 35 -8.73 13.03 15.94
C GLU A 35 -7.49 13.53 16.70
N LYS A 36 -6.75 14.50 16.14
CA LYS A 36 -5.48 14.99 16.68
C LYS A 36 -4.50 13.86 17.01
N LEU A 37 -4.46 12.82 16.17
CA LEU A 37 -3.52 11.70 16.29
C LEU A 37 -2.39 11.83 15.28
N GLU A 38 -1.18 11.51 15.71
CA GLU A 38 0.00 11.45 14.85
C GLU A 38 0.79 10.16 15.06
N TRP A 39 1.53 9.79 14.01
CA TRP A 39 2.53 8.74 14.01
C TRP A 39 3.78 9.26 13.31
N ILE A 40 4.94 8.96 13.87
CA ILE A 40 6.23 9.32 13.28
C ILE A 40 7.10 8.07 13.24
N GLY A 41 7.62 7.75 12.06
CA GLY A 41 8.57 6.65 11.86
C GLY A 41 9.57 6.93 10.76
N LEU A 42 10.47 5.97 10.55
CA LEU A 42 11.43 6.01 9.43
C LEU A 42 10.74 5.65 8.11
N ILE A 43 11.26 6.12 6.98
CA ILE A 43 10.74 5.78 5.64
C ILE A 43 10.66 4.26 5.44
N ASP A 44 11.61 3.50 5.98
CA ASP A 44 11.65 2.05 5.81
C ASP A 44 10.56 1.30 6.58
N GLN A 45 10.02 1.91 7.65
CA GLN A 45 8.89 1.40 8.42
C GLN A 45 7.54 1.70 7.75
N PHE A 46 7.56 2.51 6.68
CA PHE A 46 6.37 3.01 6.02
C PHE A 46 6.15 2.37 4.66
N THR A 47 4.92 1.92 4.39
CA THR A 47 4.42 1.62 3.05
C THR A 47 2.94 1.96 2.95
N GLY A 48 2.47 2.40 1.77
CA GLY A 48 1.04 2.63 1.54
C GLY A 48 0.20 1.36 1.64
N LYS A 49 0.81 0.18 1.53
CA LYS A 49 0.14 -1.11 1.74
C LYS A 49 -0.27 -1.31 3.19
N VAL A 50 0.65 -1.09 4.14
CA VAL A 50 0.39 -1.28 5.59
C VAL A 50 -0.71 -0.35 6.07
N ILE A 51 -0.76 0.87 5.53
CA ILE A 51 -1.78 1.88 5.86
C ILE A 51 -3.17 1.47 5.37
N ALA A 52 -3.23 0.87 4.17
CA ALA A 52 -4.49 0.44 3.56
C ALA A 52 -4.96 -0.93 4.04
N ASN A 53 -4.03 -1.77 4.53
CA ASN A 53 -4.31 -3.11 5.00
C ASN A 53 -3.24 -3.52 6.04
N PRO A 54 -3.60 -3.66 7.32
CA PRO A 54 -2.65 -4.01 8.40
C PRO A 54 -2.07 -5.42 8.23
N PHE A 55 -2.70 -6.27 7.42
CA PHE A 55 -2.25 -7.63 7.12
C PHE A 55 -1.37 -7.71 5.86
N ALA A 56 -1.16 -6.61 5.15
CA ALA A 56 -0.41 -6.62 3.91
C ALA A 56 1.09 -6.71 4.19
N THR A 57 1.74 -7.73 3.64
CA THR A 57 3.19 -7.79 3.56
C THR A 57 3.69 -7.01 2.33
N ALA A 58 4.74 -6.22 2.54
CA ALA A 58 5.47 -5.64 1.42
C ALA A 58 6.14 -6.79 0.65
N GLN A 59 5.87 -6.88 -0.65
CA GLN A 59 6.56 -7.82 -1.53
C GLN A 59 7.58 -7.04 -2.33
N PRO A 60 8.81 -7.58 -2.49
CA PRO A 60 9.80 -7.00 -3.38
C PRO A 60 9.21 -6.96 -4.79
N ARG A 61 9.35 -5.82 -5.46
CA ARG A 61 9.00 -5.68 -6.87
C ARG A 61 10.27 -5.72 -7.68
N GLN A 62 10.21 -6.41 -8.81
CA GLN A 62 11.22 -6.25 -9.85
C GLN A 62 11.24 -4.79 -10.30
N GLU A 63 12.43 -4.30 -10.60
CA GLU A 63 12.60 -3.00 -11.20
C GLU A 63 12.03 -3.03 -12.62
N PRO A 64 11.19 -2.05 -13.01
CA PRO A 64 10.63 -1.98 -14.33
C PRO A 64 11.68 -1.42 -15.30
N VAL A 65 11.55 -1.78 -16.57
CA VAL A 65 12.44 -1.28 -17.63
C VAL A 65 11.87 0.01 -18.19
N ALA A 66 12.74 0.99 -18.43
CA ALA A 66 12.39 2.19 -19.17
C ALA A 66 12.14 1.83 -20.64
N ILE A 67 10.94 2.11 -21.15
CA ILE A 67 10.53 1.77 -22.52
C ILE A 67 10.36 2.99 -23.43
N GLY A 68 10.49 4.20 -22.88
CA GLY A 68 10.41 5.43 -23.67
C GLY A 68 10.13 6.67 -22.83
N THR A 69 9.79 7.76 -23.53
CA THR A 69 9.44 9.05 -22.94
C THR A 69 8.06 9.49 -23.41
N THR A 70 7.33 10.20 -22.56
CA THR A 70 5.99 10.74 -22.88
C THR A 70 5.77 12.09 -22.19
N LYS A 71 4.69 12.78 -22.55
CA LYS A 71 4.25 14.00 -21.88
C LYS A 71 2.94 13.72 -21.13
N TYR A 72 2.90 14.01 -19.83
CA TYR A 72 1.71 13.78 -19.00
C TYR A 72 1.46 14.96 -18.07
N CYS A 73 0.23 15.50 -18.07
CA CYS A 73 -0.13 16.71 -17.32
C CYS A 73 0.84 17.89 -17.52
N GLY A 74 1.36 18.05 -18.74
CA GLY A 74 2.32 19.11 -19.08
C GLY A 74 3.78 18.81 -18.74
N LEU A 75 4.08 17.71 -18.02
CA LEU A 75 5.42 17.32 -17.61
C LEU A 75 6.03 16.31 -18.59
N ASN A 76 7.35 16.40 -18.79
CA ASN A 76 8.11 15.34 -19.45
C ASN A 76 8.33 14.16 -18.48
N CYS A 77 7.97 12.97 -18.93
CA CYS A 77 7.99 11.75 -18.14
C CYS A 77 8.76 10.63 -18.84
N THR A 78 9.44 9.80 -18.07
CA THR A 78 9.90 8.49 -18.53
C THR A 78 8.80 7.46 -18.30
N THR A 79 8.60 6.60 -19.28
CA THR A 79 7.65 5.50 -19.25
C THR A 79 8.36 4.20 -18.90
N TYR A 80 7.83 3.50 -17.91
CA TYR A 80 8.36 2.25 -17.40
C TYR A 80 7.33 1.13 -17.53
N GLN A 81 7.80 -0.08 -17.82
CA GLN A 81 6.98 -1.29 -17.90
C GLN A 81 7.65 -2.45 -17.16
N ALA A 82 6.85 -3.28 -16.48
CA ALA A 82 7.36 -4.52 -15.89
C ALA A 82 7.76 -5.52 -17.00
N GLU A 83 8.90 -6.22 -16.83
CA GLU A 83 9.42 -7.13 -17.86
C GLU A 83 8.53 -8.34 -18.14
N GLN A 84 7.80 -8.87 -17.15
CA GLN A 84 7.00 -10.09 -17.31
C GLN A 84 5.60 -10.02 -16.69
N GLY A 85 4.62 -10.61 -17.38
CA GLY A 85 3.35 -11.11 -16.85
C GLY A 85 2.23 -10.08 -16.59
N SER A 86 2.56 -8.83 -16.25
CA SER A 86 1.56 -7.77 -16.04
C SER A 86 1.88 -6.54 -16.85
N LYS A 87 0.91 -5.97 -17.59
CA LYS A 87 1.05 -4.64 -18.18
C LYS A 87 0.91 -3.59 -17.05
N ASP A 88 1.91 -3.55 -16.16
CA ASP A 88 2.09 -2.47 -15.19
C ASP A 88 2.87 -1.37 -15.90
N LEU A 89 2.16 -0.30 -16.27
CA LEU A 89 2.71 0.86 -16.96
C LEU A 89 2.76 2.02 -15.97
N LEU A 90 3.94 2.61 -15.82
CA LEU A 90 4.24 3.66 -14.85
C LEU A 90 4.88 4.85 -15.57
N TYR A 91 4.33 6.04 -15.36
CA TYR A 91 4.96 7.29 -15.79
C TYR A 91 5.56 7.98 -14.58
N ALA A 92 6.84 8.35 -14.68
CA ALA A 92 7.53 9.13 -13.66
C ALA A 92 8.04 10.44 -14.26
N ALA A 93 7.78 11.56 -13.58
CA ALA A 93 8.14 12.89 -14.05
C ALA A 93 9.63 13.17 -13.84
N ASN A 94 10.30 13.56 -14.92
CA ASN A 94 11.75 13.84 -14.94
C ASN A 94 12.08 15.27 -14.50
N GLU A 95 11.12 16.19 -14.66
CA GLU A 95 11.33 17.64 -14.52
C GLU A 95 11.11 18.17 -13.09
N ILE A 96 10.79 17.29 -12.14
CA ILE A 96 10.60 17.67 -10.73
C ILE A 96 11.86 17.27 -9.96
N PRO A 97 12.84 18.18 -9.79
CA PRO A 97 14.05 17.88 -9.05
C PRO A 97 13.71 17.69 -7.57
N VAL A 98 14.05 16.51 -7.04
CA VAL A 98 13.82 16.14 -5.64
C VAL A 98 14.97 15.33 -5.09
N ALA A 99 15.12 15.36 -3.77
CA ALA A 99 15.97 14.42 -3.07
C ALA A 99 15.47 12.96 -3.26
N PRO A 100 16.38 11.97 -3.32
CA PRO A 100 16.01 10.55 -3.49
C PRO A 100 15.01 10.04 -2.46
N GLN A 101 15.04 10.59 -1.24
CA GLN A 101 14.13 10.25 -0.14
C GLN A 101 12.67 10.57 -0.47
N VAL A 102 12.41 11.64 -1.24
CA VAL A 102 11.06 12.00 -1.71
C VAL A 102 10.54 10.95 -2.69
N ALA A 103 11.36 10.55 -3.66
CA ALA A 103 11.01 9.50 -4.61
C ALA A 103 10.79 8.15 -3.90
N ASN A 104 11.66 7.80 -2.93
CA ASN A 104 11.52 6.60 -2.11
C ASN A 104 10.18 6.62 -1.34
N PHE A 105 9.88 7.71 -0.63
CA PHE A 105 8.60 7.86 0.10
C PHE A 105 7.39 7.69 -0.83
N LEU A 106 7.36 8.36 -1.99
CA LEU A 106 6.24 8.28 -2.92
C LEU A 106 6.11 6.91 -3.55
N SER A 107 7.23 6.24 -3.86
CA SER A 107 7.21 4.88 -4.38
C SER A 107 6.61 3.90 -3.37
N ARG A 108 6.96 4.04 -2.09
CA ARG A 108 6.38 3.25 -0.99
C ARG A 108 4.91 3.56 -0.77
N LEU A 109 4.51 4.83 -0.83
CA LEU A 109 3.12 5.26 -0.66
C LEU A 109 2.23 4.70 -1.78
N TYR A 110 2.65 4.82 -3.04
CA TYR A 110 1.86 4.36 -4.19
C TYR A 110 2.13 2.92 -4.61
N SER A 111 2.98 2.22 -3.85
CA SER A 111 3.42 0.85 -4.16
C SER A 111 3.96 0.73 -5.59
N THR A 112 4.86 1.64 -5.98
CA THR A 112 5.60 1.60 -7.24
C THR A 112 7.05 1.24 -6.98
N SER A 113 7.82 0.96 -8.04
CA SER A 113 9.27 0.82 -7.91
C SER A 113 9.91 2.18 -7.63
N ASN A 114 11.05 2.18 -6.95
CA ASN A 114 11.78 3.40 -6.61
C ASN A 114 12.64 3.83 -7.80
N LEU A 115 12.19 4.84 -8.54
CA LEU A 115 12.78 5.23 -9.83
C LEU A 115 13.51 6.57 -9.78
N SER A 116 13.85 7.08 -8.60
CA SER A 116 14.44 8.43 -8.39
C SER A 116 13.62 9.61 -8.93
N HIS A 117 12.46 9.34 -9.53
CA HIS A 117 11.54 10.28 -10.15
C HIS A 117 10.15 10.21 -9.50
N ILE A 118 9.34 11.25 -9.68
CA ILE A 118 8.01 11.34 -9.07
C ILE A 118 7.01 10.53 -9.88
N PRO A 119 6.39 9.47 -9.33
CA PRO A 119 5.33 8.75 -10.04
C PRO A 119 4.11 9.65 -10.22
N VAL A 120 3.63 9.78 -11.46
CA VAL A 120 2.48 10.66 -11.80
C VAL A 120 1.29 9.89 -12.39
N TYR A 121 1.53 8.71 -12.96
CA TYR A 121 0.47 7.86 -13.49
C TYR A 121 0.87 6.40 -13.38
N ARG A 122 -0.08 5.53 -13.04
CA ARG A 122 0.12 4.10 -13.00
C ARG A 122 -1.14 3.32 -13.33
N ILE A 123 -1.01 2.36 -14.22
CA ILE A 123 -2.07 1.41 -14.59
C ILE A 123 -1.53 -0.01 -14.52
N ILE A 124 -2.37 -0.95 -14.05
CA ILE A 124 -2.07 -2.38 -14.09
C ILE A 124 -3.16 -3.07 -14.90
N ASP A 125 -2.79 -3.85 -15.92
CA ASP A 125 -3.69 -4.83 -16.51
C ASP A 125 -3.63 -6.15 -15.71
N ARG A 126 -4.74 -6.53 -15.08
CA ARG A 126 -4.87 -7.81 -14.37
C ARG A 126 -5.44 -8.93 -15.22
N GLY A 127 -5.65 -8.71 -16.53
CA GLY A 127 -6.28 -9.67 -17.42
C GLY A 127 -7.73 -9.98 -17.02
N LYS A 128 -8.31 -11.02 -17.64
CA LYS A 128 -9.62 -11.56 -17.24
C LYS A 128 -9.44 -12.38 -15.97
N ALA A 129 -10.36 -12.23 -15.00
CA ALA A 129 -10.35 -13.08 -13.81
C ALA A 129 -10.32 -14.57 -14.21
N LEU A 130 -9.51 -15.36 -13.51
CA LEU A 130 -9.74 -16.78 -13.38
C LEU A 130 -10.96 -16.95 -12.47
N THR A 131 -12.15 -16.61 -12.98
CA THR A 131 -13.34 -16.33 -12.15
C THR A 131 -14.00 -17.56 -11.54
N ALA A 132 -13.62 -18.79 -11.90
CA ALA A 132 -14.31 -19.99 -11.37
C ALA A 132 -13.61 -20.62 -10.16
N HIS A 133 -12.29 -20.84 -10.21
CA HIS A 133 -11.61 -21.61 -9.16
C HIS A 133 -11.25 -20.78 -7.91
N ARG A 134 -11.04 -19.47 -8.06
CA ARG A 134 -10.59 -18.62 -6.95
C ARG A 134 -11.74 -18.19 -6.03
N GLU A 135 -12.92 -17.93 -6.60
CA GLU A 135 -14.14 -17.62 -5.85
C GLU A 135 -14.60 -18.80 -4.96
N GLN A 136 -14.43 -20.05 -5.41
CA GLN A 136 -14.74 -21.23 -4.60
C GLN A 136 -13.83 -21.33 -3.38
N SER A 137 -12.52 -21.07 -3.52
CA SER A 137 -11.58 -21.11 -2.38
C SER A 137 -11.72 -19.94 -1.40
N LEU A 138 -12.22 -18.79 -1.86
CA LEU A 138 -12.43 -17.58 -1.05
C LEU A 138 -13.75 -17.59 -0.29
N LYS A 139 -14.74 -18.39 -0.71
CA LYS A 139 -15.98 -18.58 0.05
C LYS A 139 -15.75 -19.33 1.37
N ASP A 140 -14.75 -20.21 1.41
CA ASP A 140 -14.44 -21.03 2.60
C ASP A 140 -13.37 -20.41 3.51
N ALA A 141 -12.59 -19.45 3.00
CA ALA A 141 -11.54 -18.77 3.75
C ALA A 141 -11.81 -17.26 3.78
N ILE A 142 -12.55 -16.83 4.80
CA ILE A 142 -12.51 -15.47 5.35
C ILE A 142 -13.11 -14.42 4.40
N ARG A 143 -14.34 -14.00 4.73
CA ARG A 143 -15.08 -12.87 4.14
C ARG A 143 -14.46 -11.49 4.49
N ILE A 144 -13.13 -11.38 4.58
CA ILE A 144 -12.45 -10.08 4.62
C ILE A 144 -12.29 -9.59 3.19
N THR A 145 -13.35 -8.97 2.68
CA THR A 145 -13.35 -8.19 1.42
C THR A 145 -12.31 -7.05 1.41
N ALA A 146 -11.63 -6.78 2.54
CA ALA A 146 -10.54 -5.81 2.62
C ALA A 146 -9.18 -6.31 2.08
N THR A 147 -8.98 -7.61 1.87
CA THR A 147 -7.63 -8.17 1.58
C THR A 147 -7.35 -8.43 0.11
N THR A 148 -8.38 -8.58 -0.73
CA THR A 148 -8.20 -9.00 -2.13
C THR A 148 -8.90 -8.04 -3.08
N ASP A 149 -8.13 -7.23 -3.80
CA ASP A 149 -8.66 -6.39 -4.88
C ASP A 149 -9.17 -7.30 -6.01
N VAL A 150 -10.49 -7.42 -6.14
CA VAL A 150 -11.17 -8.32 -7.10
C VAL A 150 -11.34 -7.72 -8.50
N ARG A 151 -10.87 -6.48 -8.72
CA ARG A 151 -10.98 -5.83 -10.04
C ARG A 151 -10.15 -6.58 -11.09
N THR A 152 -10.69 -6.64 -12.30
CA THR A 152 -10.10 -7.25 -13.50
C THR A 152 -9.83 -6.21 -14.58
N GLY A 153 -9.02 -6.59 -15.57
CA GLY A 153 -8.67 -5.71 -16.70
C GLY A 153 -7.77 -4.56 -16.27
N HIS A 154 -7.91 -3.43 -16.96
CA HIS A 154 -7.10 -2.23 -16.75
C HIS A 154 -7.55 -1.48 -15.48
N ILE A 155 -6.66 -1.42 -14.49
CA ILE A 155 -6.91 -0.76 -13.21
C ILE A 155 -5.93 0.39 -13.06
N VAL A 156 -6.46 1.61 -13.08
CA VAL A 156 -5.70 2.80 -12.74
C VAL A 156 -5.45 2.82 -11.23
N LYS A 157 -4.17 2.82 -10.85
CA LYS A 157 -3.71 2.84 -9.45
C LYS A 157 -3.30 4.23 -9.00
N LEU A 158 -2.79 5.04 -9.93
CA LEU A 158 -2.39 6.42 -9.70
C LEU A 158 -2.73 7.23 -10.94
N GLN A 159 -3.36 8.37 -10.73
CA GLN A 159 -3.66 9.33 -11.79
C GLN A 159 -3.47 10.72 -11.25
N THR A 160 -2.52 11.45 -11.83
CA THR A 160 -2.42 12.88 -11.61
C THR A 160 -3.41 13.57 -12.54
N ASN A 161 -4.31 14.38 -11.99
CA ASN A 161 -5.31 15.09 -12.78
C ASN A 161 -4.79 16.43 -13.30
N SER A 162 -3.91 17.08 -12.53
CA SER A 162 -3.30 18.36 -12.89
C SER A 162 -1.94 18.50 -12.19
N CYS A 163 -1.04 19.25 -12.82
CA CYS A 163 0.22 19.68 -12.23
C CYS A 163 0.37 21.19 -12.39
N GLN A 164 0.81 21.88 -11.34
CA GLN A 164 1.02 23.32 -11.34
C GLN A 164 2.28 23.63 -10.54
N LYS A 165 3.13 24.51 -11.09
CA LYS A 165 4.25 25.09 -10.37
C LYS A 165 3.76 26.29 -9.59
N ILE A 166 3.91 26.25 -8.27
CA ILE A 166 3.53 27.34 -7.37
C ILE A 166 4.76 27.81 -6.58
N PRO A 167 4.79 29.07 -6.09
CA PRO A 167 5.82 29.53 -5.17
C PRO A 167 5.86 28.67 -3.90
N PHE A 168 7.07 28.43 -3.39
CA PHE A 168 7.24 27.70 -2.15
C PHE A 168 6.64 28.48 -0.97
N SER A 169 5.97 27.76 -0.06
CA SER A 169 5.44 28.32 1.18
C SER A 169 5.75 27.38 2.34
N ALA A 170 6.33 27.93 3.41
CA ALA A 170 6.71 27.19 4.60
C ALA A 170 5.51 26.50 5.28
N LYS A 171 4.30 27.05 5.14
CA LYS A 171 3.05 26.48 5.66
C LYS A 171 2.78 25.06 5.16
N TYR A 172 3.26 24.71 3.96
CA TYR A 172 3.13 23.35 3.43
C TYR A 172 4.08 22.35 4.11
N CYS A 173 5.08 22.84 4.86
CA CYS A 173 6.14 22.07 5.49
C CYS A 173 6.04 22.01 7.01
N GLU A 174 5.06 22.68 7.60
CA GLU A 174 4.83 22.71 9.04
C GLU A 174 4.25 21.39 9.53
N SER A 175 4.87 20.86 10.58
CA SER A 175 4.32 19.71 11.30
C SER A 175 3.21 20.18 12.22
N PRO A 176 2.07 19.46 12.30
CA PRO A 176 1.04 19.77 13.28
C PRO A 176 1.59 19.80 14.72
N THR A 177 1.09 20.73 15.52
CA THR A 177 1.42 20.84 16.95
C THR A 177 0.26 20.38 17.81
N GLY A 178 0.56 19.78 18.97
CA GLY A 178 -0.45 19.37 19.96
C GLY A 178 -1.21 18.09 19.60
N PHE A 179 -0.65 17.25 18.72
CA PHE A 179 -1.22 15.95 18.37
C PHE A 179 -0.71 14.89 19.35
N LYS A 180 -1.56 13.93 19.69
CA LYS A 180 -1.20 12.78 20.50
C LYS A 180 -0.46 11.76 19.63
N ARG A 181 0.76 11.41 20.04
CA ARG A 181 1.56 10.40 19.35
C ARG A 181 1.06 8.98 19.63
N THR A 182 0.94 8.22 18.56
CA THR A 182 0.58 6.79 18.54
C THR A 182 1.80 5.95 18.20
N LYS A 183 1.77 4.67 18.57
CA LYS A 183 2.85 3.72 18.27
C LYS A 183 2.73 3.14 16.87
N ASP A 184 1.50 2.88 16.44
CA ASP A 184 1.21 2.25 15.16
C ASP A 184 0.59 3.26 14.18
N ILE A 185 1.03 3.22 12.93
CA ILE A 185 0.47 4.05 11.85
C ILE A 185 -1.00 3.71 11.59
N ILE A 186 -1.40 2.45 11.87
CA ILE A 186 -2.77 1.97 11.74
C ILE A 186 -3.72 2.76 12.66
N ASP A 187 -3.25 3.18 13.84
CA ASP A 187 -4.05 4.00 14.77
C ASP A 187 -4.39 5.38 14.22
N VAL A 188 -3.63 5.86 13.23
CA VAL A 188 -3.86 7.14 12.55
C VAL A 188 -4.63 6.94 11.25
N SER A 189 -4.35 5.87 10.50
CA SER A 189 -4.92 5.65 9.15
C SER A 189 -6.37 5.17 9.14
N TYR A 190 -6.84 4.59 10.24
CA TYR A 190 -8.24 4.20 10.43
C TYR A 190 -8.94 5.16 11.40
N SER A 191 -10.21 5.49 11.15
CA SER A 191 -11.01 6.24 12.11
C SER A 191 -11.33 5.41 13.36
N SER A 192 -11.81 6.04 14.44
CA SER A 192 -12.35 5.31 15.60
C SER A 192 -13.32 4.18 15.19
N ASN A 193 -14.31 4.49 14.35
CA ASN A 193 -15.33 3.52 13.94
C ASN A 193 -14.74 2.37 13.13
N GLN A 194 -13.81 2.66 12.21
CA GLN A 194 -13.16 1.62 11.41
C GLN A 194 -12.25 0.72 12.26
N ARG A 195 -11.66 1.26 13.33
CA ARG A 195 -10.87 0.45 14.27
C ARG A 195 -11.74 -0.53 15.03
N ASP A 196 -12.95 -0.13 15.40
CA ASP A 196 -13.88 -1.01 16.10
C ASP A 196 -14.33 -2.16 15.18
N ASP A 197 -14.64 -1.87 13.91
CA ASP A 197 -14.90 -2.90 12.89
C ASP A 197 -13.73 -3.89 12.74
N ILE A 198 -12.49 -3.40 12.74
CA ILE A 198 -11.29 -4.25 12.66
C ILE A 198 -11.14 -5.11 13.91
N LYS A 199 -11.35 -4.55 15.11
CA LYS A 199 -11.27 -5.29 16.37
C LYS A 199 -12.32 -6.40 16.45
N ASP A 200 -13.53 -6.14 15.98
CA ASP A 200 -14.60 -7.13 15.93
C ASP A 200 -14.20 -8.30 15.02
N VAL A 201 -13.59 -8.00 13.86
CA VAL A 201 -13.01 -9.04 12.99
C VAL A 201 -11.90 -9.82 13.68
N PHE A 202 -11.01 -9.18 14.46
CA PHE A 202 -9.99 -9.90 15.25
C PHE A 202 -10.61 -10.80 16.32
N ASN A 203 -11.68 -10.36 16.98
CA ASN A 203 -12.38 -11.14 17.99
C ASN A 203 -13.12 -12.33 17.38
N GLU A 204 -13.65 -12.21 16.16
CA GLU A 204 -14.31 -13.31 15.44
C GLU A 204 -13.32 -14.31 14.82
N ILE A 205 -12.13 -13.85 14.40
CA ILE A 205 -11.09 -14.69 13.77
C ILE A 205 -10.16 -15.34 14.80
N GLY A 206 -10.23 -14.92 16.06
CA GLY A 206 -9.57 -15.58 17.19
C GLY A 206 -10.00 -17.05 17.33
N PHE A 207 -9.20 -17.96 16.77
CA PHE A 207 -9.15 -19.39 17.08
C PHE A 207 -10.48 -20.17 16.98
N LYS A 208 -10.98 -20.38 15.76
CA LYS A 208 -11.72 -21.64 15.47
C LYS A 208 -10.80 -22.62 14.76
N THR A 209 -9.86 -23.21 15.50
CA THR A 209 -9.25 -24.48 15.10
C THR A 209 -10.35 -25.55 15.17
N ASN A 210 -11.04 -25.79 14.05
CA ASN A 210 -11.78 -27.03 13.84
C ASN A 210 -10.78 -28.19 13.65
N ALA A 211 -9.91 -28.42 14.64
CA ALA A 211 -9.18 -29.67 14.74
C ALA A 211 -10.20 -30.73 15.17
N LYS A 212 -10.73 -31.49 14.21
CA LYS A 212 -11.43 -32.73 14.54
C LYS A 212 -10.44 -33.60 15.32
N PRO A 213 -10.78 -34.09 16.53
CA PRO A 213 -9.92 -35.03 17.23
C PRO A 213 -9.74 -36.25 16.33
N VAL A 214 -8.47 -36.54 15.99
CA VAL A 214 -8.10 -37.76 15.29
C VAL A 214 -8.51 -38.91 16.20
N LYS A 215 -9.55 -39.66 15.80
CA LYS A 215 -9.88 -40.94 16.44
C LYS A 215 -8.78 -41.91 16.06
N ASP A 216 -7.93 -42.26 17.03
CA ASP A 216 -7.01 -43.39 16.92
C ASP A 216 -7.80 -44.66 16.58
N LYS A 217 -7.71 -45.11 15.34
CA LYS A 217 -8.12 -46.46 14.97
C LYS A 217 -6.99 -47.41 15.32
N GLN A 218 -7.07 -47.98 16.52
CA GLN A 218 -6.49 -49.29 16.77
C GLN A 218 -7.17 -50.31 15.84
N THR A 219 -6.45 -50.85 14.87
CA THR A 219 -6.88 -52.08 14.18
C THR A 219 -5.67 -52.97 13.92
N GLN A 220 -5.44 -53.82 14.93
CA GLN A 220 -5.06 -55.25 14.89
C GLN A 220 -4.22 -55.76 13.71
N ARG A 221 -3.03 -56.27 14.03
CA ARG A 221 -2.19 -57.14 13.19
C ARG A 221 -2.92 -58.46 12.91
N PRO A 222 -2.96 -58.95 11.65
CA PRO A 222 -3.37 -60.33 11.38
C PRO A 222 -2.26 -61.31 11.79
N LYS A 223 -2.65 -62.37 12.50
CA LYS A 223 -1.81 -63.54 12.79
C LYS A 223 -1.59 -64.33 11.50
N GLN A 224 -0.35 -64.77 11.29
CA GLN A 224 0.03 -65.80 10.32
C GLN A 224 -0.63 -67.14 10.68
N SER A 225 -0.99 -67.94 9.67
CA SER A 225 -1.04 -69.39 9.80
C SER A 225 -0.60 -70.05 8.51
N GLU A 226 0.41 -70.90 8.67
CA GLU A 226 0.97 -71.86 7.73
C GLU A 226 -0.08 -72.84 7.19
N ARG A 227 0.05 -73.20 5.91
CA ARG A 227 0.08 -74.58 5.41
C ARG A 227 0.44 -74.60 3.92
#